data_AF-A0A9X7HAH1-F1
#
_entry.id   AF-A0A9X7HAH1-F1
#
_cell.length_a   1.000
_cell.length_b   1.000
_cell.length_c   1.000
_cell.angle_alpha   90.00
_cell.angle_beta   90.00
_cell.angle_gamma   90.00
#
_symmetry.space_group_name_H-M   'P 1'
#
loop_
_entity.id
_entity.type
_entity.pdbx_description
1 polymer ?
#
loop_
_entity_poly.entity_id
_entity_poly.type
_entity_poly.pdbx_seq_one_letter_code
_entity_poly.pdbx_strand_id
1 'polypeptide(L)'
;MRKPNIFLISVAILALCLGGFYFEKMKNTKARNEICIGYNYTKFGKNVIKFNPVKVEKQVKLNKLEEIYLFSKKIEKPIVDLATYDVQLSFRSPIDETVEYSSLLWFTKNGAIIKINGFNGFRSVGIENAKSIKNIINYIEL
;
A
#
# COMPACT_ATOMS: atom_id res chain seq x y z
N MET A 1 8.69 31.77 40.86
CA MET A 1 8.00 30.71 40.10
C MET A 1 7.14 31.31 38.99
N ARG A 2 7.64 31.52 37.76
CA ARG A 2 6.86 31.94 36.56
C ARG A 2 7.60 31.66 35.23
N LYS A 3 8.14 30.46 35.02
CA LYS A 3 8.78 30.08 33.74
C LYS A 3 8.24 28.83 33.00
N PRO A 4 7.31 28.00 33.52
CA PRO A 4 6.83 26.85 32.74
C PRO A 4 5.95 27.29 31.54
N ASN A 5 5.23 28.40 31.66
CA ASN A 5 4.32 28.86 30.60
C ASN A 5 5.04 29.31 29.33
N ILE A 6 6.24 29.91 29.44
CA ILE A 6 7.01 30.36 28.28
C ILE A 6 7.56 29.15 27.50
N PHE A 7 7.98 28.12 28.21
CA PHE A 7 8.44 26.86 27.60
C PHE A 7 7.28 26.12 26.91
N LEU A 8 6.11 26.05 27.54
CA LEU A 8 4.91 25.47 26.94
C LEU A 8 4.45 26.22 25.68
N ILE A 9 4.52 27.55 25.69
CA ILE A 9 4.19 28.37 24.51
C ILE A 9 5.18 28.10 23.37
N SER A 10 6.48 28.01 23.65
CA SER A 10 7.46 27.73 22.58
C SER A 10 7.28 26.34 21.98
N VAL A 11 6.98 25.32 22.80
CA VAL A 11 6.68 23.96 22.34
C VAL A 11 5.40 23.93 21.50
N ALA A 12 4.35 24.66 21.91
CA ALA A 12 3.10 24.73 21.15
C ALA A 12 3.30 25.40 19.78
N ILE A 13 4.09 26.48 19.71
CA ILE A 13 4.42 27.14 18.44
C ILE A 13 5.23 26.20 17.54
N LEU A 14 6.22 25.50 18.10
CA LEU A 14 7.01 24.51 17.34
C LEU A 14 6.14 23.37 16.80
N ALA A 15 5.20 22.87 17.61
CA ALA A 15 4.27 21.84 17.18
C ALA A 15 3.35 22.31 16.05
N LEU A 16 2.86 23.56 16.10
CA LEU A 16 2.05 24.15 15.02
C LEU A 16 2.87 24.36 13.74
N CYS A 17 4.11 24.84 13.85
CA CYS A 17 5.00 25.00 12.69
C CYS A 17 5.36 23.65 12.05
N LEU A 18 5.70 22.65 12.86
CA LEU A 18 6.00 21.30 12.37
C LEU A 18 4.75 20.64 11.76
N GLY A 19 3.59 20.82 12.38
CA GLY A 19 2.31 20.33 11.86
C GLY A 19 1.94 20.98 10.53
N GLY A 20 2.07 22.30 10.42
CA GLY A 20 1.83 23.05 9.18
C GLY A 20 2.80 22.65 8.06
N PHE A 21 4.10 22.55 8.38
CA PHE A 21 5.12 22.12 7.42
C PHE A 21 4.87 20.69 6.92
N TYR A 22 4.50 19.77 7.82
CA TYR A 22 4.18 18.40 7.45
C TYR A 22 2.93 18.33 6.57
N PHE A 23 1.89 19.10 6.90
CA PHE A 23 0.65 19.17 6.14
C PHE A 23 0.87 19.72 4.73
N GLU A 24 1.67 20.78 4.59
CA GLU A 24 1.96 21.41 3.30
C GLU A 24 2.86 20.53 2.42
N LYS A 25 3.83 19.84 3.03
CA LYS A 25 4.64 18.82 2.36
C LYS A 25 3.76 17.69 1.83
N MET A 26 2.80 17.18 2.61
CA MET A 26 1.87 16.16 2.15
C MET A 26 0.99 16.63 0.97
N LYS A 27 0.63 17.92 0.94
CA LYS A 27 -0.22 18.49 -0.12
C LYS A 27 0.51 18.68 -1.45
N ASN A 28 1.80 19.02 -1.39
CA ASN A 28 2.62 19.35 -2.57
C ASN A 28 3.51 18.20 -3.08
N THR A 29 3.51 17.05 -2.41
CA THR A 29 4.27 15.88 -2.90
C THR A 29 3.47 15.25 -4.04
N LYS A 30 3.96 15.43 -5.29
CA LYS A 30 3.53 14.61 -6.44
C LYS A 30 3.54 13.14 -6.03
N ALA A 31 2.58 12.35 -6.54
CA ALA A 31 2.48 10.94 -6.20
C ALA A 31 3.86 10.29 -6.37
N ARG A 32 4.48 9.94 -5.25
CA ARG A 32 5.93 9.67 -5.21
C ARG A 32 6.24 8.29 -5.75
N ASN A 33 5.21 7.45 -5.94
CA ASN A 33 5.26 6.07 -6.39
C ASN A 33 4.12 5.84 -7.42
N GLU A 34 4.42 5.12 -8.50
CA GLU A 34 3.41 4.60 -9.43
C GLU A 34 3.07 3.15 -9.06
N ILE A 35 1.77 2.80 -9.11
CA ILE A 35 1.33 1.40 -8.96
C ILE A 35 1.02 0.84 -10.33
N CYS A 36 1.70 -0.25 -10.67
CA CYS A 36 1.34 -1.10 -11.79
C CYS A 36 0.57 -2.31 -11.24
N ILE A 37 -0.62 -2.56 -11.80
CA ILE A 37 -1.45 -3.70 -11.44
C ILE A 37 -1.34 -4.73 -12.55
N GLY A 38 -0.85 -5.92 -12.20
CA GLY A 38 -0.93 -7.11 -13.00
C GLY A 38 -2.11 -7.97 -12.55
N TYR A 39 -3.05 -8.25 -13.45
CA TYR A 39 -4.08 -9.25 -13.19
C TYR A 39 -3.61 -10.59 -13.75
N ASN A 40 -3.74 -11.65 -12.94
CA ASN A 40 -3.48 -13.00 -13.41
C ASN A 40 -4.73 -13.53 -14.10
N TYR A 41 -4.68 -13.68 -15.41
CA TYR A 41 -5.75 -14.32 -16.16
C TYR A 41 -5.19 -15.44 -17.04
N THR A 42 -5.94 -16.52 -17.14
CA THR A 42 -5.61 -17.67 -17.97
C THR A 42 -6.02 -17.37 -19.41
N LYS A 43 -5.03 -17.17 -20.28
CA LYS A 43 -5.25 -17.13 -21.73
C LYS A 43 -4.60 -18.37 -22.35
N PHE A 44 -5.43 -19.29 -22.87
CA PHE A 44 -4.98 -20.51 -23.56
C PHE A 44 -3.96 -21.37 -22.75
N GLY A 45 -4.26 -21.66 -21.49
CA GLY A 45 -3.42 -22.53 -20.65
C GLY A 45 -2.11 -21.91 -20.16
N LYS A 46 -1.88 -20.62 -20.41
CA LYS A 46 -0.75 -19.86 -19.86
C LYS A 46 -1.27 -18.75 -18.95
N ASN A 47 -0.67 -18.62 -17.76
CA ASN A 47 -0.88 -17.47 -16.88
C ASN A 47 -0.16 -16.28 -17.50
N VAL A 48 -0.92 -15.32 -18.02
CA VAL A 48 -0.38 -14.08 -18.60
C VAL A 48 -0.73 -12.95 -17.65
N ILE A 49 0.28 -12.22 -17.19
CA ILE A 49 0.10 -11.06 -16.32
C ILE A 49 0.16 -9.81 -17.17
N LYS A 50 -0.97 -9.15 -17.37
CA LYS A 50 -1.00 -7.84 -18.04
C LYS A 50 -0.86 -6.74 -16.99
N PHE A 51 0.29 -6.08 -16.98
CA PHE A 51 0.53 -4.92 -16.13
C PHE A 51 -0.04 -3.68 -16.78
N ASN A 52 -1.02 -3.05 -16.11
CA ASN A 52 -1.50 -1.73 -16.49
C ASN A 52 -1.09 -0.73 -15.40
N PRO A 53 -0.50 0.43 -15.78
CA PRO A 53 -0.26 1.50 -14.82
C PRO A 53 -1.61 2.04 -14.34
N VAL A 54 -1.77 2.15 -13.03
CA VAL A 54 -2.93 2.79 -12.43
C VAL A 54 -2.51 4.12 -11.83
N LYS A 55 -3.05 5.20 -12.40
CA LYS A 55 -2.94 6.53 -11.79
C LYS A 55 -3.75 6.51 -10.51
N VAL A 56 -3.07 6.32 -9.39
CA VAL A 56 -3.68 6.50 -8.08
C VAL A 56 -3.91 8.00 -7.89
N GLU A 57 -5.16 8.42 -7.96
CA GLU A 57 -5.57 9.83 -8.01
C GLU A 57 -5.03 10.69 -6.86
N LYS A 58 -4.71 10.07 -5.71
CA LYS A 58 -4.24 10.76 -4.50
C LYS A 58 -3.16 9.95 -3.80
N GLN A 59 -2.05 10.60 -3.42
CA GLN A 59 -0.98 10.00 -2.59
C GLN A 59 -1.52 9.41 -1.27
N VAL A 60 -2.60 9.97 -0.72
CA VAL A 60 -3.25 9.44 0.49
C VAL A 60 -3.70 7.97 0.30
N LYS A 61 -4.19 7.59 -0.88
CA LYS A 61 -4.57 6.20 -1.20
C LYS A 61 -3.34 5.28 -1.21
N LEU A 62 -2.20 5.76 -1.74
CA LEU A 62 -0.92 5.03 -1.73
C LEU A 62 -0.40 4.83 -0.31
N ASN A 63 -0.34 5.91 0.48
CA ASN A 63 0.08 5.86 1.88
C ASN A 63 -0.80 4.87 2.67
N LYS A 64 -2.11 4.84 2.39
CA LYS A 64 -3.02 3.89 3.04
C LYS A 64 -2.70 2.43 2.66
N LEU A 65 -2.34 2.18 1.41
CA LEU A 65 -1.93 0.85 0.96
C LEU A 65 -0.62 0.42 1.64
N GLU A 66 0.37 1.31 1.70
CA GLU A 66 1.63 1.08 2.40
C GLU A 66 1.41 0.82 3.90
N GLU A 67 0.53 1.59 4.55
CA GLU A 67 0.13 1.39 5.94
C GLU A 67 -0.47 0.00 6.16
N ILE A 68 -1.40 -0.43 5.29
CA ILE A 68 -1.99 -1.78 5.35
C ILE A 68 -0.91 -2.86 5.24
N TYR A 69 0.07 -2.66 4.37
CA TYR A 69 1.18 -3.60 4.19
C TYR A 69 2.07 -3.67 5.43
N LEU A 70 2.43 -2.51 6.00
CA LEU A 70 3.28 -2.41 7.18
C LEU A 70 2.65 -3.09 8.40
N PHE A 71 1.36 -2.85 8.65
CA PHE A 71 0.63 -3.37 9.81
C PHE A 71 -0.08 -4.71 9.57
N SER A 72 0.12 -5.32 8.41
CA SER A 72 -0.42 -6.65 8.12
C SER A 72 0.18 -7.72 9.05
N LYS A 73 -0.64 -8.70 9.45
CA LYS A 73 -0.24 -9.74 10.39
C LYS A 73 0.58 -10.80 9.67
N LYS A 74 1.79 -11.11 10.14
CA LYS A 74 2.59 -12.22 9.59
C LYS A 74 1.89 -13.56 9.84
N ILE A 75 1.89 -14.43 8.82
CA ILE A 75 1.39 -15.81 8.90
C ILE A 75 2.43 -16.75 8.28
N GLU A 76 2.59 -17.93 8.86
CA GLU A 76 3.57 -18.92 8.40
C GLU A 76 3.02 -19.82 7.31
N LYS A 77 1.76 -20.26 7.46
CA LYS A 77 1.08 -21.19 6.54
C LYS A 77 -0.25 -20.58 6.09
N PRO A 78 -0.31 -19.94 4.92
CA PRO A 78 -1.56 -19.43 4.38
C PRO A 78 -2.47 -20.61 3.94
N ILE A 79 -3.78 -20.47 4.17
CA ILE A 79 -4.78 -21.47 3.77
C ILE A 79 -5.41 -21.00 2.45
N VAL A 80 -4.60 -20.91 1.40
CA VAL A 80 -5.02 -20.57 0.03
C VAL A 80 -4.22 -21.39 -0.97
N ASP A 81 -4.78 -21.59 -2.16
CA ASP A 81 -4.02 -22.15 -3.28
C ASP A 81 -2.96 -21.15 -3.73
N LEU A 82 -1.69 -21.50 -3.50
CA LEU A 82 -0.55 -20.66 -3.84
C LEU A 82 -0.27 -20.60 -5.34
N ALA A 83 -0.86 -21.52 -6.14
CA ALA A 83 -0.69 -21.53 -7.59
C ALA A 83 -1.50 -20.42 -8.28
N THR A 84 -2.57 -19.94 -7.64
CA THR A 84 -3.53 -18.98 -8.23
C THR A 84 -3.72 -17.77 -7.31
N TYR A 85 -2.99 -16.69 -7.59
CA TYR A 85 -3.22 -15.38 -6.97
C TYR A 85 -4.13 -14.53 -7.85
N ASP A 86 -4.89 -13.61 -7.25
CA ASP A 86 -5.84 -12.75 -7.97
C ASP A 86 -5.14 -11.56 -8.64
N VAL A 87 -4.20 -10.95 -7.91
CA VAL A 87 -3.53 -9.71 -8.34
C VAL A 87 -2.06 -9.73 -7.97
N GLN A 88 -1.23 -9.25 -8.90
CA GLN A 88 0.13 -8.80 -8.62
C GLN A 88 0.19 -7.28 -8.61
N LEU A 89 0.64 -6.69 -7.50
CA LEU A 89 0.93 -5.27 -7.42
C LEU A 89 2.43 -5.05 -7.56
N SER A 90 2.83 -4.06 -8.36
CA SER A 90 4.23 -3.63 -8.47
C SER A 90 4.30 -2.14 -8.19
N PHE A 91 5.17 -1.78 -7.25
CA PHE A 91 5.45 -0.40 -6.86
C PHE A 91 6.71 0.05 -7.60
N ARG A 92 6.63 1.18 -8.29
CA ARG A 92 7.75 1.77 -9.03
C ARG A 92 7.99 3.20 -8.56
N SER A 93 9.26 3.53 -8.43
CA SER A 93 9.67 4.92 -8.28
C SER A 93 9.47 5.66 -9.61
N PRO A 94 8.82 6.83 -9.63
CA PRO A 94 8.71 7.69 -10.80
C PRO A 94 10.02 8.43 -11.08
N ILE A 95 11.01 8.36 -10.18
CA ILE A 95 12.31 9.03 -10.35
C ILE A 95 13.25 8.12 -11.15
N ASP A 96 13.30 6.83 -10.81
CA ASP A 96 14.31 5.91 -11.36
C ASP A 96 13.72 4.74 -12.16
N GLU A 97 12.39 4.65 -12.32
CA GLU A 97 11.62 3.57 -13.00
C GLU A 97 11.91 2.12 -12.52
N THR A 98 12.85 1.94 -11.61
CA THR A 98 13.18 0.67 -10.99
C THR A 98 12.00 0.18 -10.14
N VAL A 99 11.76 -1.13 -10.20
CA VAL A 99 10.74 -1.77 -9.37
C VAL A 99 11.23 -1.77 -7.92
N GLU A 100 10.56 -1.02 -7.05
CA GLU A 100 10.95 -0.89 -5.65
C GLU A 100 10.58 -2.15 -4.85
N TYR A 101 9.40 -2.74 -5.12
CA TYR A 101 9.03 -4.10 -4.71
C TYR A 101 7.72 -4.52 -5.40
N SER A 102 7.42 -5.82 -5.35
CA SER A 102 6.16 -6.37 -5.87
C SER A 102 5.52 -7.30 -4.85
N SER A 103 4.21 -7.50 -4.97
CA SER A 103 3.45 -8.38 -4.10
C SER A 103 2.40 -9.17 -4.86
N LEU A 104 2.12 -10.37 -4.38
CA LEU A 104 1.02 -11.22 -4.82
C LEU A 104 -0.09 -11.17 -3.77
N LEU A 105 -1.33 -11.03 -4.22
CA LEU A 105 -2.51 -10.91 -3.36
C LEU A 105 -3.52 -12.00 -3.68
N TRP A 106 -4.10 -12.54 -2.61
CA TRP A 106 -5.25 -13.45 -2.62
C TRP A 106 -6.37 -12.82 -1.80
N PHE A 107 -7.48 -12.48 -2.43
CA PHE A 107 -8.69 -12.07 -1.76
C PHE A 107 -9.45 -13.30 -1.31
N THR A 108 -9.79 -13.33 -0.02
CA THR A 108 -10.50 -14.43 0.63
C THR A 108 -11.77 -13.92 1.28
N LYS A 109 -12.66 -14.82 1.71
CA LYS A 109 -13.85 -14.46 2.48
C LYS A 109 -13.54 -13.71 3.79
N ASN A 110 -12.32 -13.90 4.34
CA ASN A 110 -11.89 -13.34 5.62
C ASN A 110 -11.00 -12.10 5.48
N GLY A 111 -10.75 -11.63 4.25
CA GLY A 111 -9.85 -10.50 3.98
C GLY A 111 -8.90 -10.79 2.84
N ALA A 112 -7.60 -10.53 3.02
CA ALA A 112 -6.62 -10.81 1.98
C ALA A 112 -5.32 -11.39 2.55
N ILE A 113 -4.69 -12.26 1.76
CA ILE A 113 -3.33 -12.74 1.99
C ILE A 113 -2.41 -12.02 1.01
N ILE A 114 -1.24 -11.63 1.51
CA ILE A 114 -0.25 -10.83 0.79
C ILE A 114 1.09 -11.56 0.90
N LYS A 115 1.74 -11.80 -0.23
CA LYS A 115 3.14 -12.22 -0.31
C LYS A 115 3.93 -11.09 -0.93
N ILE A 116 4.84 -10.48 -0.16
CA ILE A 116 5.72 -9.43 -0.66
C ILE A 116 6.99 -10.09 -1.18
N ASN A 117 7.29 -9.90 -2.46
CA ASN A 117 8.51 -10.44 -3.07
C ASN A 117 9.73 -9.76 -2.43
N GLY A 118 10.71 -10.57 -2.01
CA GLY A 118 11.87 -10.11 -1.24
C GLY A 118 11.73 -10.24 0.29
N PHE A 119 10.53 -10.56 0.80
CA PHE A 119 10.31 -10.85 2.22
C PHE A 119 9.93 -12.31 2.44
N ASN A 120 10.47 -12.91 3.51
CA ASN A 120 10.13 -14.28 3.89
C ASN A 120 8.81 -14.34 4.67
N GLY A 121 7.84 -15.05 4.09
CA GLY A 121 6.56 -15.37 4.72
C GLY A 121 5.39 -14.65 4.08
N PHE A 122 4.20 -15.00 4.55
CA PHE A 122 2.94 -14.42 4.10
C PHE A 122 2.42 -13.45 5.16
N ARG A 123 1.54 -12.56 4.74
CA ARG A 123 0.86 -11.60 5.59
C ARG A 123 -0.64 -11.70 5.36
N SER A 124 -1.44 -11.48 6.40
CA SER A 124 -2.88 -11.39 6.30
C SER A 124 -3.40 -10.03 6.76
N VAL A 125 -4.49 -9.63 6.14
CA VAL A 125 -5.26 -8.44 6.49
C VAL A 125 -6.72 -8.81 6.57
N GLY A 126 -7.46 -8.15 7.46
CA GLY A 126 -8.90 -8.37 7.63
C GLY A 126 -9.75 -7.83 6.47
N ILE A 127 -11.04 -8.12 6.53
CA ILE A 127 -12.05 -7.78 5.50
C ILE A 127 -12.03 -6.29 5.13
N GLU A 128 -12.00 -5.39 6.11
CA GLU A 128 -12.05 -3.94 5.85
C GLU A 128 -10.81 -3.43 5.10
N ASN A 129 -9.63 -3.96 5.45
CA ASN A 129 -8.40 -3.65 4.74
C ASN A 129 -8.41 -4.25 3.33
N ALA A 130 -8.96 -5.46 3.15
CA ALA A 130 -9.10 -6.08 1.84
C ALA A 130 -10.04 -5.28 0.92
N LYS A 131 -11.17 -4.79 1.43
CA LYS A 131 -12.06 -3.86 0.70
C LYS A 131 -11.34 -2.57 0.33
N SER A 132 -10.57 -2.01 1.27
CA SER A 132 -9.78 -0.79 1.03
C SER A 132 -8.76 -1.01 -0.09
N ILE A 133 -8.06 -2.16 -0.10
CA ILE A 133 -7.14 -2.52 -1.17
C ILE A 133 -7.89 -2.59 -2.50
N LYS A 134 -8.99 -3.36 -2.59
CA LYS A 134 -9.80 -3.48 -3.82
C LYS A 134 -10.20 -2.11 -4.38
N ASN A 135 -10.63 -1.19 -3.52
CA ASN A 135 -11.01 0.16 -3.91
C ASN A 135 -9.82 1.01 -4.40
N ILE A 136 -8.66 0.92 -3.74
CA ILE A 136 -7.46 1.68 -4.15
C ILE A 136 -6.96 1.24 -5.52
N ILE A 137 -7.01 -0.07 -5.78
CA ILE A 137 -6.49 -0.67 -7.01
C ILE A 137 -7.55 -0.79 -8.11
N ASN A 138 -8.76 -0.29 -7.90
CA ASN A 138 -9.90 -0.47 -8.81
C ASN A 138 -10.06 -1.94 -9.25
N TYR A 139 -10.06 -2.85 -8.28
CA TYR A 139 -10.12 -4.29 -8.54
C TYR A 139 -11.40 -4.65 -9.31
N ILE A 140 -11.23 -5.43 -10.39
CA ILE A 140 -12.32 -5.97 -11.19
C ILE A 140 -12.39 -7.47 -10.86
N GLU A 141 -13.53 -7.91 -10.33
CA GLU A 141 -13.81 -9.34 -10.17
C GLU A 141 -14.04 -9.94 -11.56
N LEU A 142 -13.17 -10.89 -11.95
CA LEU A 142 -13.23 -11.63 -13.21
C LEU A 142 -14.02 -12.94 -13.03
#